data_AF-A0AAF0QBD2-F1
#
_entry.id   AF-A0AAF0QBD2-F1
#
_cell.length_a   1.000
_cell.length_b   1.000
_cell.length_c   1.000
_cell.angle_alpha   90.00
_cell.angle_beta   90.00
_cell.angle_gamma   90.00
#
_symmetry.space_group_name_H-M   'P 1'
#
loop_
_entity.id
_entity.type
_entity.pdbx_description
1 polymer ?
#
loop_
_entity_poly.entity_id
_entity_poly.type
_entity_poly.pdbx_seq_one_letter_code
_entity_poly.pdbx_strand_id
1 'polypeptide(L)'
;MESSSSVITPEDVMGTLMNDGTIDSMRLKIITQLKANEELKNTTIKMVEQSRVLNTPGAEKQTKRELFDALRQELETSVLEKASKSVWELILDNKGIGKEISETVEQVFCRLSGREAPLFVSDFGPQPEKGKEKKSGQKEENSETGKDNSESAAKKRKMNTEEEFDEAVCKSSDKSPSSDDSSKMPPPSVRSQSTS
;
A
#
# COMPACT_ATOMS: atom_id res chain seq x y z
N MET A 1 -35.60 13.11 -29.16
CA MET A 1 -35.23 12.82 -27.75
C MET A 1 -33.76 13.19 -27.66
N GLU A 2 -33.49 14.45 -27.31
CA GLU A 2 -32.13 14.95 -27.17
C GLU A 2 -31.54 14.32 -25.90
N SER A 3 -30.55 13.46 -26.08
CA SER A 3 -29.70 12.97 -25.01
C SER A 3 -29.04 14.19 -24.40
N SER A 4 -29.58 14.69 -23.30
CA SER A 4 -28.97 15.74 -22.49
C SER A 4 -27.54 15.30 -22.18
N SER A 5 -26.57 15.95 -22.81
CA SER A 5 -25.15 15.75 -22.57
C SER A 5 -24.83 16.27 -21.17
N SER A 6 -25.21 15.50 -20.15
CA SER A 6 -24.76 15.76 -18.79
C SER A 6 -23.27 15.62 -18.79
N VAL A 7 -22.60 16.68 -18.32
CA VAL A 7 -21.17 16.65 -18.05
C VAL A 7 -20.96 15.55 -17.02
N ILE A 8 -20.22 14.51 -17.40
CA ILE A 8 -19.86 13.44 -16.47
C ILE A 8 -18.90 14.01 -15.43
N THR A 9 -19.25 13.84 -14.17
CA THR A 9 -18.44 14.30 -13.04
C THR A 9 -17.55 13.17 -12.52
N PRO A 10 -16.43 13.49 -11.85
CA PRO A 10 -15.62 12.48 -11.16
C PRO A 10 -16.43 11.65 -10.15
N GLU A 11 -17.45 12.25 -9.53
CA GLU A 11 -18.35 11.60 -8.59
C GLU A 11 -19.20 10.51 -9.28
N ASP A 12 -19.64 10.73 -10.52
CA ASP A 12 -20.39 9.73 -11.30
C ASP A 12 -19.52 8.49 -11.61
N VAL A 13 -18.25 8.73 -11.97
CA VAL A 13 -17.26 7.68 -12.23
C VAL A 13 -16.98 6.91 -10.94
N MET A 14 -16.71 7.62 -9.84
CA MET A 14 -16.45 7.01 -8.54
C MET A 14 -17.65 6.21 -8.03
N GLY A 15 -18.85 6.77 -8.13
CA GLY A 15 -20.09 6.10 -7.74
C GLY A 15 -20.29 4.80 -8.52
N THR A 16 -20.03 4.80 -9.82
CA THR A 16 -20.10 3.59 -10.65
C THR A 16 -19.12 2.51 -10.16
N LEU A 17 -17.85 2.87 -9.98
CA LEU A 17 -16.78 1.95 -9.54
C LEU A 17 -17.00 1.37 -8.14
N MET A 18 -17.65 2.13 -7.25
CA MET A 18 -18.02 1.66 -5.91
C MET A 18 -19.18 0.66 -5.97
N ASN A 19 -20.14 0.89 -6.85
CA ASN A 19 -21.38 0.10 -6.91
C ASN A 19 -21.23 -1.21 -7.71
N ASP A 20 -20.33 -1.27 -8.68
CA ASP A 20 -20.12 -2.46 -9.52
C ASP A 20 -19.08 -3.46 -8.96
N GLY A 21 -18.49 -3.15 -7.80
CA GLY A 21 -17.50 -4.00 -7.13
C GLY A 21 -16.09 -3.92 -7.72
N THR A 22 -15.85 -3.02 -8.67
CA THR A 22 -14.53 -2.83 -9.29
C THR A 22 -13.49 -2.42 -8.26
N ILE A 23 -13.83 -1.50 -7.35
CA ILE A 23 -12.90 -1.07 -6.28
C ILE A 23 -12.51 -2.24 -5.37
N ASP A 24 -13.46 -3.11 -5.03
CA ASP A 24 -13.19 -4.29 -4.21
C ASP A 24 -12.30 -5.29 -4.95
N SER A 25 -12.53 -5.48 -6.25
CA SER A 25 -11.69 -6.32 -7.12
C SER A 25 -10.26 -5.79 -7.19
N MET A 26 -10.08 -4.48 -7.37
CA MET A 26 -8.76 -3.84 -7.34
C MET A 26 -8.08 -3.97 -5.98
N ARG A 27 -8.81 -3.75 -4.88
CA ARG A 27 -8.29 -3.97 -3.53
C ARG A 27 -7.81 -5.41 -3.34
N LEU A 28 -8.56 -6.39 -3.84
CA LEU A 28 -8.19 -7.80 -3.76
C LEU A 28 -6.91 -8.10 -4.57
N LYS A 29 -6.78 -7.54 -5.79
CA LYS A 29 -5.56 -7.66 -6.61
C LYS A 29 -4.34 -7.09 -5.89
N ILE A 30 -4.45 -5.88 -5.33
CA ILE A 30 -3.39 -5.23 -4.55
C ILE A 30 -2.96 -6.10 -3.38
N ILE A 31 -3.91 -6.58 -2.57
CA ILE A 31 -3.64 -7.47 -1.43
C ILE A 31 -2.94 -8.75 -1.89
N THR A 32 -3.39 -9.34 -2.99
CA THR A 32 -2.84 -10.59 -3.53
C THR A 32 -1.39 -10.40 -3.95
N GLN A 33 -1.08 -9.33 -4.68
CA GLN A 33 0.30 -9.03 -5.08
C GLN A 33 1.19 -8.69 -3.88
N LEU A 34 0.69 -7.92 -2.91
CA LEU A 34 1.44 -7.59 -1.69
C LEU A 34 1.78 -8.86 -0.88
N LYS A 35 0.83 -9.79 -0.77
CA LYS A 35 1.05 -11.10 -0.11
C LYS A 35 2.05 -11.99 -0.87
N ALA A 36 2.17 -11.82 -2.18
CA ALA A 36 3.13 -12.53 -3.03
C ALA A 36 4.50 -11.82 -3.12
N ASN A 37 4.64 -10.63 -2.54
CA ASN A 37 5.88 -9.86 -2.61
C ASN A 37 6.98 -10.51 -1.74
N GLU A 38 7.91 -11.20 -2.39
CA GLU A 38 9.04 -11.87 -1.73
C GLU A 38 10.04 -10.88 -1.12
N GLU A 39 10.20 -9.68 -1.69
CA GLU A 39 11.09 -8.68 -1.12
C GLU A 39 10.60 -8.19 0.26
N LEU A 40 9.29 -7.95 0.39
CA LEU A 40 8.67 -7.57 1.65
C LEU A 40 8.78 -8.70 2.69
N LYS A 41 8.57 -9.97 2.27
CA LYS A 41 8.76 -11.15 3.13
C LYS A 41 10.20 -11.27 3.60
N ASN A 42 11.16 -11.20 2.68
CA ASN A 42 12.59 -11.31 2.98
C ASN A 42 13.06 -10.18 3.91
N THR A 43 12.55 -8.97 3.70
CA THR A 43 12.84 -7.84 4.58
C THR A 43 12.28 -8.08 5.98
N THR A 44 11.06 -8.60 6.09
CA THR A 44 10.44 -8.93 7.39
C THR A 44 11.23 -10.02 8.12
N ILE A 45 11.69 -11.07 7.41
CA ILE A 45 12.53 -12.13 7.98
C ILE A 45 13.83 -11.52 8.54
N LYS A 46 14.53 -10.68 7.78
CA LYS A 46 15.75 -10.00 8.24
C LYS A 46 15.50 -9.13 9.48
N MET A 47 14.37 -8.44 9.54
CA MET A 47 13.99 -7.62 10.71
C MET A 47 13.74 -8.49 11.94
N VAL A 48 13.12 -9.66 11.77
CA VAL A 48 12.94 -10.65 12.84
C VAL A 48 14.30 -11.20 13.29
N GLU A 49 15.20 -11.56 12.37
CA GLU A 49 16.55 -12.04 12.71
C GLU A 49 17.36 -10.98 13.48
N GLN A 50 17.17 -9.70 13.18
CA GLN A 50 17.83 -8.58 13.85
C GLN A 50 17.08 -8.05 15.08
N SER A 51 15.96 -8.66 15.47
CA SER A 51 15.12 -8.20 16.58
C SER A 51 15.88 -8.17 17.89
N ARG A 52 15.71 -7.10 18.67
CA ARG A 52 16.26 -7.04 20.03
C ARG A 52 15.57 -8.05 20.93
N VAL A 53 14.26 -8.25 20.79
CA VAL A 53 13.49 -9.22 21.58
C VAL A 53 14.08 -10.63 21.46
N LEU A 54 14.44 -11.06 20.24
CA LEU A 54 15.02 -12.38 20.02
C LEU A 54 16.51 -12.47 20.37
N ASN A 55 17.27 -11.38 20.20
CA ASN A 55 18.71 -11.36 20.46
C ASN A 55 19.09 -10.97 21.91
N THR A 56 18.11 -10.75 22.79
CA THR A 56 18.36 -10.41 24.20
C THR A 56 18.63 -11.68 25.03
N PRO A 57 19.68 -11.72 25.88
CA PRO A 57 19.91 -12.84 26.79
C PRO A 57 18.70 -13.09 27.70
N GLY A 58 18.23 -14.33 27.80
CA GLY A 58 17.05 -14.68 28.59
C GLY A 58 15.77 -14.79 27.75
N ALA A 59 15.79 -14.45 26.46
CA ALA A 59 14.68 -14.70 25.54
C ALA A 59 14.27 -16.17 25.52
N GLU A 60 15.21 -17.09 25.72
CA GLU A 60 14.98 -18.54 25.79
C GLU A 60 14.11 -18.99 26.97
N LYS A 61 13.94 -18.12 27.98
CA LYS A 61 13.14 -18.40 29.19
C LYS A 61 11.72 -17.86 29.09
N GLN A 62 11.43 -17.03 28.09
CA GLN A 62 10.10 -16.49 27.86
C GLN A 62 9.21 -17.52 27.18
N THR A 63 7.91 -17.40 27.40
CA THR A 63 6.95 -18.23 26.67
C THR A 63 6.84 -17.81 25.22
N LYS A 64 6.42 -18.73 24.35
CA LYS A 64 6.19 -18.44 22.92
C LYS A 64 5.23 -17.26 22.71
N ARG A 65 4.25 -17.08 23.61
CA ARG A 65 3.29 -15.98 23.55
C ARG A 65 3.97 -14.65 23.84
N GLU A 66 4.71 -14.56 24.94
CA GLU A 66 5.45 -13.35 25.32
C GLU A 66 6.46 -12.95 24.23
N LEU A 67 7.18 -13.91 23.66
CA LEU A 67 8.10 -13.65 22.55
C LEU A 67 7.40 -13.09 21.32
N PHE A 68 6.26 -13.67 20.93
CA PHE A 68 5.52 -13.21 19.75
C PHE A 68 4.90 -11.82 19.97
N ASP A 69 4.32 -11.58 21.16
CA ASP A 69 3.72 -10.30 21.51
C ASP A 69 4.78 -9.20 21.58
N ALA A 70 5.92 -9.47 22.22
CA ALA A 70 7.05 -8.54 22.27
C ALA A 70 7.65 -8.28 20.88
N LEU A 71 7.85 -9.33 20.07
CA LEU A 71 8.36 -9.22 18.70
C LEU A 71 7.41 -8.39 17.82
N ARG A 72 6.09 -8.63 17.95
CA ARG A 72 5.06 -7.84 17.28
C ARG A 72 5.15 -6.38 17.70
N GLN A 73 5.23 -6.10 19.00
CA GLN A 73 5.33 -4.74 19.51
C GLN A 73 6.59 -4.01 19.03
N GLU A 74 7.70 -4.73 18.82
CA GLU A 74 8.94 -4.18 18.27
C GLU A 74 8.83 -3.88 16.76
N LEU A 75 8.26 -4.81 15.98
CA LEU A 75 8.38 -4.78 14.52
C LEU A 75 7.14 -4.27 13.78
N GLU A 76 5.95 -4.30 14.39
CA GLU A 76 4.66 -4.04 13.71
C GLU A 76 4.67 -2.72 12.95
N THR A 77 5.04 -1.62 13.61
CA THR A 77 5.09 -0.29 12.98
C THR A 77 6.00 -0.28 11.75
N SER A 78 7.24 -0.76 11.90
CA SER A 78 8.23 -0.74 10.82
C SER A 78 7.88 -1.65 9.63
N VAL A 79 7.23 -2.79 9.88
CA VAL A 79 6.77 -3.70 8.82
C VAL A 79 5.54 -3.11 8.11
N LEU A 80 4.60 -2.53 8.87
CA LEU A 80 3.43 -1.87 8.32
C LEU A 80 3.80 -0.65 7.48
N GLU A 81 4.80 0.14 7.90
CA GLU A 81 5.32 1.25 7.11
C GLU A 81 5.88 0.79 5.76
N LYS A 82 6.70 -0.27 5.76
CA LYS A 82 7.23 -0.85 4.51
C LYS A 82 6.12 -1.39 3.62
N ALA A 83 5.15 -2.10 4.19
CA ALA A 83 4.00 -2.61 3.45
C ALA A 83 3.15 -1.48 2.86
N SER A 84 2.88 -0.43 3.63
CA SER A 84 2.15 0.77 3.20
C SER A 84 2.85 1.46 2.03
N LYS A 85 4.17 1.64 2.13
CA LYS A 85 4.98 2.19 1.03
C LYS A 85 4.87 1.34 -0.24
N SER A 86 5.02 0.02 -0.12
CA SER A 86 4.90 -0.89 -1.26
C SER A 86 3.50 -0.87 -1.90
N VAL A 87 2.44 -0.70 -1.11
CA VAL A 87 1.07 -0.53 -1.64
C VAL A 87 0.95 0.76 -2.45
N TRP A 88 1.46 1.88 -1.94
CA TRP A 88 1.45 3.15 -2.68
C TRP A 88 2.25 3.07 -3.98
N GLU A 89 3.44 2.45 -3.94
CA GLU A 89 4.25 2.21 -5.13
C GLU A 89 3.48 1.37 -6.17
N LEU A 90 2.73 0.35 -5.73
CA LEU A 90 1.93 -0.49 -6.62
C LEU A 90 0.73 0.22 -7.24
N ILE A 91 0.08 1.10 -6.48
CA ILE A 91 -1.06 1.91 -6.96
C ILE A 91 -0.60 3.00 -7.92
N LEU A 92 0.58 3.60 -7.67
CA LEU A 92 1.14 4.69 -8.48
C LEU A 92 1.98 4.20 -9.66
N ASP A 93 2.22 2.89 -9.77
CA ASP A 93 2.99 2.34 -10.89
C ASP A 93 2.24 2.56 -12.21
N ASN A 94 2.97 3.06 -13.21
CA ASN A 94 2.44 3.20 -14.58
C ASN A 94 2.51 1.89 -15.36
N LYS A 95 2.86 0.80 -14.67
CA LYS A 95 2.95 -0.57 -15.15
C LYS A 95 2.15 -1.43 -14.16
N GLY A 96 1.65 -2.58 -14.60
CA GLY A 96 0.86 -3.47 -13.73
C GLY A 96 -0.44 -2.84 -13.19
N ILE A 97 -0.67 -2.94 -11.87
CA ILE A 97 -1.95 -2.60 -11.24
C ILE A 97 -2.28 -1.10 -11.37
N GLY A 98 -1.35 -0.19 -11.13
CA GLY A 98 -1.64 1.24 -11.23
C GLY A 98 -2.11 1.65 -12.64
N LYS A 99 -1.52 1.04 -13.69
CA LYS A 99 -2.02 1.14 -15.07
C LYS A 99 -3.43 0.58 -15.23
N GLU A 100 -3.71 -0.61 -14.70
CA GLU A 100 -5.06 -1.19 -14.74
C GLU A 100 -6.10 -0.28 -14.05
N ILE A 101 -5.73 0.39 -12.94
CA ILE A 101 -6.59 1.38 -12.27
C ILE A 101 -6.90 2.54 -13.21
N SER A 102 -5.87 3.14 -13.83
CA SER A 102 -6.08 4.25 -14.77
C SER A 102 -6.95 3.84 -15.96
N GLU A 103 -6.69 2.68 -16.56
CA GLU A 103 -7.46 2.15 -17.69
C GLU A 103 -8.92 1.89 -17.31
N THR A 104 -9.16 1.35 -16.12
CA THR A 104 -10.51 1.06 -15.65
C THR A 104 -11.30 2.35 -15.41
N VAL A 105 -10.68 3.35 -14.77
CA VAL A 105 -11.30 4.68 -14.57
C VAL A 105 -11.63 5.33 -15.92
N GLU A 106 -10.70 5.31 -16.87
CA GLU A 106 -10.91 5.86 -18.22
C GLU A 106 -12.02 5.11 -18.97
N GLN A 107 -12.08 3.77 -18.83
CA GLN A 107 -13.12 2.95 -19.45
C GLN A 107 -14.50 3.30 -18.90
N VAL A 108 -14.64 3.46 -17.58
CA VAL A 108 -15.91 3.89 -16.96
C VAL A 108 -16.28 5.30 -17.43
N PHE A 109 -15.31 6.22 -17.47
CA PHE A 109 -15.54 7.58 -17.96
C PHE A 109 -16.01 7.60 -19.42
N CYS A 110 -15.37 6.85 -20.31
CA CYS A 110 -15.76 6.74 -21.71
C CYS A 110 -17.17 6.16 -21.88
N ARG A 111 -17.51 5.13 -21.10
CA ARG A 111 -18.84 4.52 -21.06
C ARG A 111 -19.92 5.53 -20.67
N LEU A 112 -19.70 6.25 -19.57
CA LEU A 112 -20.63 7.27 -19.07
C LEU A 112 -20.75 8.45 -20.05
N SER A 113 -19.66 8.82 -20.71
CA SER A 113 -19.62 9.92 -21.68
C SER A 113 -20.23 9.57 -23.05
N GLY A 114 -20.69 8.32 -23.25
CA GLY A 114 -21.18 7.84 -24.55
C GLY A 114 -20.10 7.79 -25.63
N ARG A 115 -18.81 7.77 -25.23
CA ARG A 115 -17.65 7.64 -26.13
C ARG A 115 -17.22 6.19 -26.35
N GLU A 116 -17.82 5.26 -25.62
CA GLU A 116 -17.62 3.84 -25.84
C GLU A 116 -18.22 3.44 -27.19
N ALA A 117 -17.36 3.07 -28.14
CA ALA A 117 -17.81 2.46 -29.39
C ALA A 117 -18.63 1.21 -29.05
N PRO A 118 -19.73 0.90 -29.76
CA PRO A 118 -20.48 -0.33 -29.54
C PRO A 118 -19.63 -1.51 -30.04
N LEU A 119 -18.67 -1.92 -29.22
CA LEU A 119 -17.97 -3.18 -29.40
C LEU A 119 -18.92 -4.24 -28.87
N PHE A 120 -19.53 -4.93 -29.82
CA PHE A 120 -20.26 -6.16 -29.62
C PHE A 120 -19.67 -6.95 -28.45
N VAL A 121 -20.56 -7.26 -27.50
CA VAL A 121 -20.42 -8.23 -26.41
C VAL A 121 -19.36 -9.28 -26.78
N SER A 122 -18.24 -9.31 -26.06
CA SER A 122 -17.32 -10.44 -26.14
C SER A 122 -18.04 -11.62 -25.47
N ASP A 123 -18.72 -12.38 -26.33
CA ASP A 123 -19.45 -13.60 -26.03
C ASP A 123 -18.47 -14.64 -25.45
N PHE A 124 -18.50 -14.81 -24.13
CA PHE A 124 -17.97 -16.01 -23.50
C PHE A 124 -19.02 -17.12 -23.63
N GLY A 125 -19.07 -17.75 -24.79
CA GLY A 125 -19.90 -18.93 -25.08
C GLY A 125 -19.22 -19.85 -26.11
N PRO A 126 -18.97 -21.14 -25.81
CA PRO A 126 -18.21 -22.02 -26.69
C PRO A 126 -19.09 -22.64 -27.79
N GLN A 127 -18.69 -22.52 -29.06
CA GLN A 127 -19.24 -23.31 -30.17
C GLN A 127 -18.20 -23.51 -31.30
N PRO A 128 -18.35 -24.54 -32.17
CA PRO A 128 -17.32 -25.55 -32.40
C PRO A 128 -16.69 -25.47 -33.80
N GLU A 129 -15.65 -26.31 -33.97
CA GLU A 129 -14.87 -26.53 -35.17
C GLU A 129 -15.64 -26.75 -36.50
N LYS A 130 -15.06 -26.20 -37.58
CA LYS A 130 -14.88 -26.73 -38.97
C LYS A 130 -14.44 -25.54 -39.85
N GLY A 131 -13.43 -25.53 -40.71
CA GLY A 131 -12.43 -26.47 -41.23
C GLY A 131 -11.98 -25.98 -42.63
N LYS A 132 -10.65 -25.89 -42.86
CA LYS A 132 -9.90 -25.86 -44.16
C LYS A 132 -10.11 -24.65 -45.11
N GLU A 133 -9.17 -24.16 -45.95
CA GLU A 133 -7.73 -24.36 -46.26
C GLU A 133 -7.30 -23.20 -47.22
N LYS A 134 -6.06 -22.66 -47.08
CA LYS A 134 -5.07 -22.19 -48.10
C LYS A 134 -5.50 -21.16 -49.21
N LYS A 135 -4.69 -20.27 -49.80
CA LYS A 135 -3.23 -20.06 -49.94
C LYS A 135 -2.93 -18.68 -50.60
N SER A 136 -1.65 -18.28 -50.53
CA SER A 136 -0.89 -17.33 -51.40
C SER A 136 -0.96 -15.84 -51.02
N GLY A 137 0.12 -15.05 -50.97
CA GLY A 137 1.53 -15.25 -51.33
C GLY A 137 2.07 -14.02 -52.09
N GLN A 138 3.28 -13.58 -51.74
CA GLN A 138 4.16 -12.59 -52.42
C GLN A 138 3.86 -11.08 -52.25
N LYS A 139 4.82 -10.14 -52.16
CA LYS A 139 6.31 -10.15 -52.18
C LYS A 139 6.84 -8.72 -51.88
N GLU A 140 8.01 -8.67 -51.24
CA GLU A 140 9.14 -7.70 -51.17
C GLU A 140 9.03 -6.21 -51.57
N GLU A 141 9.80 -5.38 -50.84
CA GLU A 141 10.93 -4.50 -51.30
C GLU A 141 10.89 -3.14 -50.56
N ASN A 142 11.72 -2.94 -49.53
CA ASN A 142 13.06 -2.31 -49.51
C ASN A 142 13.15 -0.88 -50.07
N SER A 143 13.45 0.10 -49.22
CA SER A 143 14.52 1.10 -49.45
C SER A 143 14.72 2.01 -48.24
N GLU A 144 15.99 2.10 -47.80
CA GLU A 144 16.63 3.17 -47.03
C GLU A 144 16.22 4.58 -47.54
N THR A 145 16.29 5.70 -46.85
CA THR A 145 17.43 6.31 -46.14
C THR A 145 16.92 7.66 -45.60
N GLY A 146 17.41 8.16 -44.46
CA GLY A 146 17.11 9.54 -44.04
C GLY A 146 17.57 9.85 -42.62
N LYS A 147 18.78 10.39 -42.53
CA LYS A 147 19.56 10.69 -41.34
C LYS A 147 19.50 12.20 -41.07
N ASP A 148 19.14 12.63 -39.86
CA ASP A 148 19.50 13.91 -39.24
C ASP A 148 19.13 13.80 -37.75
N ASN A 149 20.06 13.54 -36.82
CA ASN A 149 21.01 14.47 -36.19
C ASN A 149 20.41 15.83 -35.79
N SER A 150 20.11 15.99 -34.50
CA SER A 150 20.24 17.27 -33.81
C SER A 150 20.48 17.02 -32.33
N GLU A 151 21.76 17.13 -31.98
CA GLU A 151 22.35 17.28 -30.67
C GLU A 151 22.22 18.74 -30.21
N SER A 152 21.82 18.96 -28.94
CA SER A 152 22.14 20.12 -28.06
C SER A 152 21.07 20.25 -26.97
N ALA A 153 21.32 20.59 -25.72
CA ALA A 153 22.54 20.86 -24.97
C ALA A 153 22.23 20.70 -23.48
N ALA A 154 23.21 20.25 -22.70
CA ALA A 154 23.17 20.23 -21.26
C ALA A 154 23.16 21.66 -20.66
N LYS A 155 22.38 21.90 -19.60
CA LYS A 155 22.67 22.95 -18.61
C LYS A 155 22.34 22.49 -17.19
N LYS A 156 23.38 22.36 -16.38
CA LYS A 156 23.34 22.13 -14.92
C LYS A 156 23.19 23.45 -14.15
N ARG A 157 22.62 23.36 -12.93
CA ARG A 157 23.05 23.91 -11.61
C ARG A 157 21.85 24.47 -10.81
N LYS A 158 21.52 23.86 -9.65
CA LYS A 158 21.87 24.17 -8.22
C LYS A 158 20.87 25.16 -7.58
N MET A 159 20.04 24.67 -6.64
CA MET A 159 20.14 24.79 -5.16
C MET A 159 19.90 26.21 -4.63
N ASN A 160 18.91 26.37 -3.75
CA ASN A 160 19.09 26.92 -2.39
C ASN A 160 17.89 26.59 -1.47
N THR A 161 18.26 25.98 -0.35
CA THR A 161 17.60 25.85 0.96
C THR A 161 17.45 27.21 1.61
N GLU A 162 16.33 27.49 2.30
CA GLU A 162 16.30 28.18 3.61
C GLU A 162 15.12 27.63 4.43
N GLU A 163 15.45 27.13 5.62
CA GLU A 163 14.53 26.79 6.71
C GLU A 163 14.18 28.08 7.47
N GLU A 164 12.94 28.24 7.90
CA GLU A 164 12.58 29.24 8.92
C GLU A 164 11.81 28.53 10.05
N PHE A 165 12.46 28.59 11.21
CA PHE A 165 12.02 28.12 12.50
C PHE A 165 11.61 29.34 13.29
N ASP A 166 10.42 29.34 13.89
CA ASP A 166 10.06 30.28 14.94
C ASP A 166 9.54 29.53 16.17
N GLU A 167 10.24 29.76 17.28
CA GLU A 167 10.09 29.22 18.61
C GLU A 167 9.65 30.35 19.55
N ALA A 168 8.69 30.09 20.44
CA ALA A 168 8.52 30.87 21.66
C ALA A 168 7.77 30.08 22.77
N VAL A 169 8.53 29.36 23.61
CA VAL A 169 8.69 29.53 25.09
C VAL A 169 7.71 30.49 25.80
N CYS A 170 7.23 30.38 27.05
CA CYS A 170 7.12 29.42 28.17
C CYS A 170 6.33 30.16 29.30
N LYS A 171 5.63 29.47 30.22
CA LYS A 171 5.81 29.52 31.71
C LYS A 171 4.56 29.24 32.59
N SER A 172 4.76 28.23 33.46
CA SER A 172 4.54 28.13 34.92
C SER A 172 3.14 28.06 35.57
N SER A 173 2.90 26.88 36.18
CA SER A 173 2.67 26.56 37.61
C SER A 173 1.45 27.03 38.43
N ASP A 174 1.10 26.10 39.35
CA ASP A 174 0.31 26.13 40.61
C ASP A 174 -1.18 25.72 40.54
N LYS A 175 -1.80 24.98 41.49
CA LYS A 175 -1.41 24.04 42.57
C LYS A 175 -2.70 23.53 43.27
N SER A 176 -2.94 22.19 43.28
CA SER A 176 -3.57 21.30 44.32
C SER A 176 -4.96 21.63 44.96
N PRO A 177 -5.54 20.83 45.90
CA PRO A 177 -5.58 19.37 46.17
C PRO A 177 -7.01 18.81 46.49
N SER A 178 -7.20 17.48 46.58
CA SER A 178 -7.99 16.80 47.66
C SER A 178 -7.88 15.26 47.52
N SER A 179 -7.20 14.63 48.48
CA SER A 179 -7.71 13.74 49.56
C SER A 179 -7.62 12.26 49.19
N ASP A 180 -6.69 11.52 49.82
CA ASP A 180 -6.93 10.61 50.98
C ASP A 180 -7.53 9.28 50.48
N ASP A 181 -7.09 8.07 50.84
CA ASP A 181 -6.46 7.59 52.06
C ASP A 181 -5.94 6.14 51.83
N SER A 182 -5.10 5.67 52.77
CA SER A 182 -4.86 4.26 53.11
C SER A 182 -3.91 3.41 52.25
N SER A 183 -2.61 3.60 52.53
CA SER A 183 -1.67 2.48 52.67
C SER A 183 -1.33 2.27 54.14
N LYS A 184 -1.82 1.18 54.77
CA LYS A 184 -1.19 0.63 55.98
C LYS A 184 -1.54 -0.85 56.21
N MET A 185 -0.63 -1.73 55.78
CA MET A 185 -0.57 -3.12 56.24
C MET A 185 0.00 -3.18 57.67
N PRO A 186 -0.55 -3.99 58.59
CA PRO A 186 0.05 -4.23 59.90
C PRO A 186 1.16 -5.32 59.85
N PRO A 187 2.16 -5.27 60.76
CA PRO A 187 3.30 -6.18 60.81
C PRO A 187 2.97 -7.53 61.50
N PRO A 188 3.82 -8.57 61.32
CA PRO A 188 3.57 -9.91 61.85
C PRO A 188 3.74 -10.00 63.37
N SER A 189 2.86 -10.80 63.98
CA SER A 189 2.82 -11.10 65.41
C SER A 189 4.04 -11.90 65.86
N VAL A 190 4.77 -11.35 66.82
CA VAL A 190 5.75 -12.09 67.62
C VAL A 190 5.01 -13.09 68.52
N ARG A 191 5.41 -14.36 68.49
CA ARG A 191 5.03 -15.35 69.50
C ARG A 191 6.29 -15.86 70.19
N SER A 192 6.43 -15.46 71.45
CA SER A 192 7.38 -16.00 72.39
C SER A 192 7.02 -17.44 72.77
N GLN A 193 8.00 -18.35 72.74
CA GLN A 193 8.11 -19.54 73.59
C GLN A 193 9.60 -19.64 73.93
N SER A 194 10.04 -19.09 75.07
CA SER A 194 10.14 -19.71 76.39
C SER A 194 10.80 -21.09 76.40
N THR A 195 12.02 -21.06 76.94
CA THR A 195 12.91 -22.14 77.35
C THR A 195 12.37 -22.89 78.58
N SER A 196 12.41 -24.21 78.55
CA SER A 196 12.93 -25.11 79.62
C SER A 196 12.99 -26.52 79.08
#